data_AF-K1UA72-F1
#
_entry.id   AF-K1UA72-F1
#
_cell.length_a   1.000
_cell.length_b   1.000
_cell.length_c   1.000
_cell.angle_alpha   90.00
_cell.angle_beta   90.00
_cell.angle_gamma   90.00
#
_symmetry.space_group_name_H-M   'P 1'
#
loop_
_entity.id
_entity.type
_entity.pdbx_description
1 polymer ?
#
loop_
_entity_poly.entity_id
_entity_poly.type
_entity_poly.pdbx_seq_one_letter_code
_entity_poly.pdbx_strand_id
1 'polypeptide(L)'
;ERTAQPPEHRILRENRAARYPSERLAAEENVTNRLAEAFYRDHGVREIARGLDLEPTTVGHVVLRTAYCIRREIGECLLRRPRLRGELWLERGRSCYRLDFDCARCEMSLVDCTGTAEGANERKKP
;
A
#
# COMPACT_ATOMS: atom_id res chain seq x y z
N GLU A 1 21.99 -17.61 10.55
CA GLU A 1 21.65 -16.51 11.47
C GLU A 1 21.91 -15.17 10.76
N ARG A 2 20.94 -14.25 10.70
CA ARG A 2 21.20 -12.87 10.26
C ARG A 2 21.55 -12.06 11.50
N THR A 3 22.80 -12.13 11.92
CA THR A 3 23.34 -11.20 12.92
C THR A 3 23.72 -9.91 12.20
N ALA A 4 22.72 -9.20 11.68
CA ALA A 4 22.94 -7.85 11.16
C ALA A 4 22.89 -6.91 12.36
N GLN A 5 24.05 -6.38 12.73
CA GLN A 5 24.17 -5.25 13.64
C GLN A 5 23.13 -4.20 13.23
N PRO A 6 22.32 -3.66 14.16
CA PRO A 6 21.36 -2.62 13.80
C PRO A 6 22.13 -1.49 13.12
N PRO A 7 21.70 -1.04 11.92
CA PRO A 7 22.38 0.05 11.25
C PRO A 7 22.45 1.22 12.22
N GLU A 8 23.64 1.80 12.40
CA GLU A 8 23.78 2.99 13.22
C GLU A 8 22.74 4.02 12.77
N HIS A 9 21.97 4.54 13.72
CA HIS A 9 20.90 5.49 13.44
C HIS A 9 21.50 6.87 13.14
N ARG A 10 22.12 6.98 11.96
CA ARG A 10 22.80 8.18 11.49
C ARG A 10 21.82 9.03 10.68
N ILE A 11 21.24 10.03 11.33
CA ILE A 11 20.47 11.07 10.65
C ILE A 11 21.48 11.97 9.93
N LEU A 12 21.51 11.88 8.60
CA LEU A 12 22.33 12.75 7.77
C LEU A 12 21.68 14.13 7.65
N ARG A 13 22.51 15.15 7.40
CA ARG A 13 22.00 16.46 7.03
C ARG A 13 21.29 16.37 5.68
N GLU A 14 20.20 17.11 5.55
CA GLU A 14 19.45 17.22 4.30
C GLU A 14 20.34 17.77 3.17
N ASN A 15 20.34 17.08 2.03
CA ASN A 15 20.98 17.57 0.82
C ASN A 15 19.94 18.21 -0.11
N ARG A 16 19.78 19.53 -0.04
CA ARG A 16 18.80 20.30 -0.84
C ARG A 16 19.01 20.25 -2.35
N ALA A 17 20.17 19.78 -2.82
CA ALA A 17 20.40 19.54 -4.24
C ALA A 17 19.74 18.24 -4.74
N ALA A 18 19.41 17.31 -3.83
CA ALA A 18 18.70 16.09 -4.19
C ALA A 18 17.28 16.40 -4.70
N ARG A 19 16.80 15.59 -5.64
CA ARG A 19 15.45 15.70 -6.21
C ARG A 19 14.66 14.44 -5.95
N TYR A 20 13.40 14.60 -5.61
CA TYR A 20 12.49 13.47 -5.48
C TYR A 20 12.15 12.94 -6.89
N PRO A 21 12.02 11.60 -7.08
CA PRO A 21 11.80 11.03 -8.42
C PRO A 21 10.47 11.43 -9.09
N SER A 22 9.49 11.94 -8.34
CA SER A 22 8.19 12.39 -8.84
C SER A 22 7.96 13.87 -8.52
N GLU A 23 7.26 14.60 -9.40
CA GLU A 23 6.78 15.95 -9.09
C GLU A 23 5.39 15.96 -8.42
N ARG A 24 4.72 14.80 -8.34
CA ARG A 24 3.35 14.66 -7.84
C ARG A 24 3.29 13.52 -6.82
N LEU A 25 2.71 13.78 -5.66
CA LEU A 25 2.44 12.75 -4.65
C LEU A 25 0.94 12.52 -4.50
N ALA A 26 0.54 11.25 -4.51
CA ALA A 26 -0.83 10.82 -4.34
C ALA A 26 -1.18 10.61 -2.85
N ALA A 27 -2.47 10.42 -2.55
CA ALA A 27 -2.94 10.33 -1.17
C ALA A 27 -2.35 9.12 -0.41
N GLU A 28 -2.03 8.04 -1.13
CA GLU A 28 -1.45 6.82 -0.58
C GLU A 28 -0.02 7.01 -0.07
N GLU A 29 0.69 8.06 -0.51
CA GLU A 29 2.02 8.42 0.00
C GLU A 29 1.94 9.14 1.36
N ASN A 30 0.72 9.43 1.82
CA ASN A 30 0.39 9.74 3.20
C ASN A 30 1.24 10.87 3.82
N VAL A 31 1.43 11.95 3.05
CA VAL A 31 2.07 13.17 3.54
C VAL A 31 1.09 13.93 4.45
N THR A 32 1.26 13.80 5.76
CA THR A 32 0.28 14.28 6.76
C THR A 32 0.79 15.35 7.71
N ASN A 33 2.09 15.64 7.68
CA ASN A 33 2.70 16.63 8.55
C ASN A 33 3.49 17.67 7.74
N ARG A 34 3.51 18.90 8.27
CA ARG A 34 4.15 20.06 7.63
C ARG A 34 5.64 19.88 7.34
N LEU A 35 6.35 19.06 8.13
CA LEU A 35 7.79 18.84 7.94
C LEU A 35 8.03 17.92 6.74
N ALA A 36 7.23 16.86 6.59
CA ALA A 36 7.26 16.00 5.41
C ALA A 36 6.86 16.77 4.15
N GLU A 37 5.81 17.58 4.21
CA GLU A 37 5.40 18.43 3.09
C GLU A 37 6.52 19.39 2.65
N ALA A 38 7.16 20.08 3.60
CA ALA A 38 8.29 20.97 3.32
C ALA A 38 9.46 20.21 2.69
N PHE A 39 9.82 19.04 3.22
CA PHE A 39 10.86 18.18 2.67
C PHE A 39 10.57 17.85 1.19
N TYR A 40 9.38 17.34 0.88
CA TYR A 40 9.04 16.98 -0.51
C TYR A 40 9.08 18.17 -1.45
N ARG A 41 8.61 19.35 -1.01
CA ARG A 41 8.69 20.59 -1.80
C ARG A 41 10.12 21.06 -2.02
N ASP A 42 10.95 21.06 -0.98
CA ASP A 42 12.39 21.40 -1.07
C ASP A 42 13.11 20.47 -2.08
N HIS A 43 12.59 19.25 -2.27
CA HIS A 43 13.07 18.26 -3.22
C HIS A 43 12.35 18.26 -4.59
N GLY A 44 11.54 19.27 -4.90
CA GLY A 44 10.99 19.50 -6.24
C GLY A 44 9.58 18.95 -6.49
N VAL A 45 8.92 18.39 -5.48
CA VAL A 45 7.51 18.00 -5.58
C VAL A 45 6.64 19.26 -5.65
N ARG A 46 5.72 19.29 -6.61
CA ARG A 46 4.83 20.44 -6.88
C ARG A 46 3.43 20.21 -6.36
N GLU A 47 2.91 19.00 -6.51
CA GLU A 47 1.55 18.64 -6.13
C GLU A 47 1.59 17.53 -5.08
N ILE A 48 0.91 17.77 -3.96
CA ILE A 48 0.84 16.81 -2.85
C ILE A 48 -0.64 16.69 -2.49
N ALA A 49 -1.22 15.52 -2.77
CA ALA A 49 -2.57 15.20 -2.33
C ALA A 49 -2.61 15.05 -0.81
N ARG A 50 -3.79 15.28 -0.22
CA ARG A 50 -4.01 15.08 1.22
C ARG A 50 -3.81 13.61 1.57
N GLY A 51 -2.97 13.32 2.57
CA GLY A 51 -2.66 11.95 2.97
C GLY A 51 -3.88 11.20 3.51
N LEU A 52 -3.98 9.91 3.19
CA LEU A 52 -5.12 9.06 3.57
C LEU A 52 -5.38 8.97 5.07
N ASP A 53 -4.35 9.06 5.94
CA ASP A 53 -4.57 9.00 7.39
C ASP A 53 -5.35 10.21 7.95
N LEU A 54 -5.48 11.27 7.15
CA LEU A 54 -6.29 12.43 7.52
C LEU A 54 -7.74 12.30 7.05
N GLU A 55 -8.06 11.31 6.21
CA GLU A 55 -9.41 11.08 5.69
C GLU A 55 -10.29 10.42 6.76
N PRO A 56 -11.60 10.76 6.82
CA PRO A 56 -12.52 10.16 7.78
C PRO A 56 -12.80 8.67 7.48
N THR A 57 -12.52 8.24 6.25
CA THR A 57 -12.66 6.86 5.79
C THR A 57 -11.68 6.60 4.64
N THR A 58 -11.16 5.38 4.59
CA THR A 58 -10.31 4.89 3.49
C THR A 58 -11.04 3.96 2.54
N VAL A 59 -12.34 3.71 2.76
CA VAL A 59 -13.14 2.80 1.93
C VAL A 59 -13.08 3.21 0.46
N GLY A 60 -12.76 2.26 -0.41
CA GLY A 60 -12.55 2.46 -1.84
C GLY A 60 -11.11 2.85 -2.23
N HIS A 61 -10.24 3.16 -1.27
CA HIS A 61 -8.85 3.55 -1.54
C HIS A 61 -7.87 2.38 -1.38
N VAL A 62 -6.76 2.48 -2.10
CA VAL A 62 -5.60 1.60 -1.88
C VAL A 62 -4.87 2.08 -0.62
N VAL A 63 -4.87 1.26 0.42
CA VAL A 63 -4.25 1.60 1.72
C VAL A 63 -2.86 1.01 1.91
N LEU A 64 -2.47 0.06 1.05
CA LEU A 64 -1.11 -0.48 1.02
C LEU A 64 -0.78 -0.94 -0.40
N ARG A 65 0.45 -0.69 -0.82
CA ARG A 65 1.08 -1.31 -1.99
C ARG A 65 2.42 -1.89 -1.56
N THR A 66 2.69 -3.14 -1.94
CA THR A 66 3.90 -3.85 -1.53
C THR A 66 4.34 -4.88 -2.57
N ALA A 67 5.63 -5.12 -2.66
CA ALA A 67 6.19 -6.23 -3.44
C ALA A 67 5.93 -7.60 -2.77
N TYR A 68 5.54 -7.61 -1.49
CA TYR A 68 5.15 -8.84 -0.81
C TYR A 68 3.80 -9.35 -1.36
N CYS A 69 3.78 -10.56 -1.90
CA CYS A 69 2.62 -11.12 -2.57
C CYS A 69 2.10 -12.36 -1.83
N ILE A 70 0.92 -12.25 -1.20
CA ILE A 70 0.31 -13.37 -0.46
C ILE A 70 0.06 -14.58 -1.36
N ARG A 71 -0.38 -14.38 -2.61
CA ARG A 71 -0.51 -15.47 -3.58
C ARG A 71 0.81 -16.21 -3.79
N ARG A 72 1.95 -15.51 -3.84
CA ARG A 72 3.25 -16.16 -3.96
C ARG A 72 3.63 -16.92 -2.69
N GLU A 73 3.40 -16.31 -1.52
CA GLU A 73 3.66 -16.93 -0.20
C GLU A 73 2.97 -18.29 -0.08
N ILE A 74 1.69 -18.37 -0.43
CA ILE A 74 0.89 -19.60 -0.29
C ILE A 74 0.99 -20.55 -1.50
N GLY A 75 1.89 -20.28 -2.46
CA GLY A 75 2.10 -21.12 -3.64
C GLY A 75 1.06 -20.97 -4.76
N GLU A 76 0.24 -19.93 -4.73
CA GLU A 76 -0.92 -19.67 -5.61
C GLU A 76 -0.67 -18.47 -6.56
N CYS A 77 0.59 -18.26 -6.96
CA CYS A 77 0.99 -17.19 -7.87
C CYS A 77 0.31 -17.33 -9.25
N LEU A 78 -0.26 -16.23 -9.75
CA LEU A 78 -1.02 -16.22 -11.01
C LEU A 78 -0.16 -16.50 -12.25
N LEU A 79 1.15 -16.21 -12.19
CA LEU A 79 2.10 -16.52 -13.26
C LEU A 79 2.53 -18.00 -13.28
N ARG A 80 2.06 -18.82 -12.33
CA ARG A 80 2.29 -20.26 -12.29
C ARG A 80 1.00 -21.01 -12.66
N ARG A 81 0.76 -22.17 -12.06
CA ARG A 81 -0.51 -22.93 -12.16
C ARG A 81 -1.27 -22.81 -10.83
N PRO A 82 -1.94 -21.68 -10.55
CA PRO A 82 -2.71 -21.52 -9.33
C PRO A 82 -3.95 -22.42 -9.36
N ARG A 83 -4.30 -22.93 -8.19
CA ARG A 83 -5.52 -23.71 -7.91
C ARG A 83 -6.63 -22.79 -7.40
N LEU A 84 -6.29 -21.81 -6.56
CA LEU A 84 -7.26 -20.85 -6.02
C LEU A 84 -7.79 -19.91 -7.11
N ARG A 85 -9.11 -19.88 -7.25
CA ARG A 85 -9.85 -18.98 -8.15
C ARG A 85 -10.53 -17.88 -7.35
N GLY A 86 -10.84 -16.76 -8.01
CA GLY A 86 -11.53 -15.63 -7.40
C GLY A 86 -10.61 -14.65 -6.68
N GLU A 87 -11.24 -13.65 -6.07
CA GLU A 87 -10.59 -12.60 -5.29
C GLU A 87 -10.15 -13.14 -3.92
N LEU A 88 -9.09 -12.53 -3.37
CA LEU A 88 -8.65 -12.82 -2.00
C LEU A 88 -8.90 -11.59 -1.14
N TRP A 89 -9.18 -11.84 0.14
CA TRP A 89 -9.56 -10.80 1.09
C TRP A 89 -8.78 -11.00 2.39
N LEU A 90 -8.41 -9.89 3.03
CA LEU A 90 -7.95 -9.88 4.42
C LEU A 90 -9.04 -9.29 5.30
N GLU A 91 -9.42 -10.03 6.33
CA GLU A 91 -10.46 -9.62 7.27
C GLU A 91 -9.90 -9.56 8.68
N ARG A 92 -10.19 -8.46 9.38
CA ARG A 92 -9.84 -8.30 10.80
C ARG A 92 -10.93 -7.51 11.51
N GLY A 93 -11.77 -8.21 12.27
CA GLY A 93 -12.91 -7.59 12.93
C GLY A 93 -13.86 -6.97 11.90
N ARG A 94 -14.06 -5.65 11.96
CA ARG A 94 -14.90 -4.93 11.00
C ARG A 94 -14.20 -4.58 9.70
N SER A 95 -12.87 -4.59 9.68
CA SER A 95 -12.09 -4.22 8.51
C SER A 95 -12.04 -5.35 7.50
N CYS A 96 -12.28 -5.02 6.24
CA CYS A 96 -12.25 -5.95 5.12
C CYS A 96 -11.44 -5.30 3.99
N TYR A 97 -10.40 -5.99 3.51
CA TYR A 97 -9.53 -5.47 2.45
C TYR A 97 -9.45 -6.46 1.30
N ARG A 98 -9.73 -5.98 0.09
CA ARG A 98 -9.55 -6.77 -1.13
C ARG A 98 -8.08 -6.77 -1.53
N LEU A 99 -7.56 -7.94 -1.89
CA LEU A 99 -6.21 -8.09 -2.43
C LEU A 99 -6.24 -8.00 -3.95
N ASP A 100 -5.64 -6.93 -4.47
CA ASP A 100 -5.36 -6.76 -5.90
C ASP A 100 -3.91 -7.16 -6.22
N PHE A 101 -3.71 -7.76 -7.39
CA PHE A 101 -2.41 -8.31 -7.80
C PHE A 101 -2.00 -7.76 -9.17
N ASP A 102 -0.97 -6.91 -9.20
CA ASP A 102 -0.30 -6.48 -10.43
C ASP A 102 0.87 -7.44 -10.69
N CYS A 103 0.60 -8.51 -11.44
CA CYS A 103 1.62 -9.53 -11.75
C CYS A 103 2.69 -9.02 -12.72
N ALA A 104 2.44 -7.95 -13.48
CA ALA A 104 3.44 -7.35 -14.36
C ALA A 104 4.51 -6.60 -13.53
N ARG A 105 4.10 -5.96 -12.44
CA ARG A 105 5.00 -5.29 -11.48
C ARG A 105 5.44 -6.16 -10.30
N CYS A 106 4.90 -7.37 -10.17
CA CYS A 106 5.06 -8.23 -8.99
C CYS A 106 4.66 -7.53 -7.68
N GLU A 107 3.55 -6.78 -7.72
CA GLU A 107 3.03 -6.03 -6.58
C GLU A 107 1.66 -6.54 -6.14
N MET A 108 1.38 -6.37 -4.86
CA MET A 108 0.07 -6.58 -4.25
C MET A 108 -0.40 -5.26 -3.63
N SER A 109 -1.69 -4.98 -3.80
CA SER A 109 -2.36 -3.84 -3.18
C SER A 109 -3.52 -4.29 -2.30
N LEU A 110 -3.76 -3.53 -1.23
CA LEU A 110 -4.94 -3.68 -0.36
C LEU A 110 -5.89 -2.53 -0.64
N VAL A 111 -7.10 -2.86 -1.08
CA VAL A 111 -8.19 -1.89 -1.23
C VAL A 111 -9.12 -2.03 -0.03
N ASP A 112 -9.35 -0.94 0.69
CA ASP A 112 -10.27 -0.95 1.83
C ASP A 112 -11.72 -1.06 1.35
N CYS A 113 -12.41 -2.07 1.85
CA CYS A 113 -13.80 -2.40 1.55
C CYS A 113 -14.59 -2.57 2.87
N THR A 114 -14.12 -1.93 3.94
CA THR A 114 -14.78 -1.93 5.24
C THR A 114 -16.21 -1.40 5.08
N GLY A 115 -17.19 -2.16 5.56
CA GLY A 115 -18.61 -1.75 5.50
C GLY A 115 -19.28 -1.89 4.12
N THR A 116 -18.54 -2.15 3.03
CA THR A 116 -19.14 -2.46 1.71
C THR A 116 -19.55 -3.93 1.58
N ALA A 117 -19.48 -4.69 2.68
CA ALA A 117 -19.91 -6.08 2.77
C ALA A 117 -21.44 -6.21 2.91
N GLU A 118 -22.22 -5.52 2.08
CA GLU A 118 -23.56 -6.00 1.69
C GLU A 118 -23.49 -7.10 0.61
N GLY A 119 -22.29 -7.47 0.14
CA GLY A 119 -22.10 -8.54 -0.85
C GLY A 119 -21.53 -9.87 -0.31
N ALA A 120 -21.20 -10.00 0.98
CA ALA A 120 -20.62 -11.26 1.50
C ALA A 120 -21.68 -12.37 1.74
N ASN A 121 -22.96 -12.01 1.85
CA ASN A 121 -24.03 -12.97 2.17
C ASN A 121 -24.81 -13.50 0.94
N GLU A 122 -24.39 -13.19 -0.28
CA GLU A 122 -24.91 -13.81 -1.53
C GLU A 122 -23.82 -14.57 -2.31
N ARG A 123 -22.62 -14.73 -1.75
CA ARG A 123 -21.50 -15.40 -2.45
C ARG A 123 -21.57 -16.92 -2.29
N LYS A 124 -22.49 -17.50 -3.07
CA LYS A 124 -22.50 -18.85 -3.66
C LYS A 124 -22.30 -20.04 -2.72
N LYS A 125 -23.44 -20.60 -2.29
CA LYS A 125 -23.66 -22.07 -2.25
C LYS A 125 -23.42 -22.61 -3.68
N PRO A 126 -22.52 -23.59 -3.86
CA PRO A 126 -22.92 -25.00 -3.80
C PRO A 126 -22.29 -25.78 -2.65
#